data_AF-A0A3A9ZDN6-F1
#
_entry.id   AF-A0A3A9ZDN6-F1
#
_cell.length_a   1.000
_cell.length_b   1.000
_cell.length_c   1.000
_cell.angle_alpha   90.00
_cell.angle_beta   90.00
_cell.angle_gamma   90.00
#
_symmetry.space_group_name_H-M   'P 1'
#
loop_
_entity.id
_entity.type
_entity.pdbx_description
1 polymer ?
#
loop_
_entity_poly.entity_id
_entity_poly.type
_entity_poly.pdbx_seq_one_letter_code
_entity_poly.pdbx_strand_id
1 'polypeptide(L)'
;MSGLRTLVASGLRDLQVREYPIAPEARPDGRGPYPLFWDQLPHGTRLDGTGVVMAARPGGGWYPNPVSMCLYALGRHNRVIPARNVGQQANGPLLTQAVWLRAHQDAEGGWRYPVRASRYGVEPGWYSGMAQGMAASVLLRAYDLTGEQSYLDAADGAVDLLLRPVREGGCSHYDASGRPFLEECPTEAGNHILNGAVFALFGLIEHQHRRGGDAHAAAQERLADELDRFDLGYWSRYDLLWPWPASVNYHALHVSLLAAAGQLTGLSAFTRMSLRWQRQLRDPRHRLRARLVKATGIWRHHRD
;
A
#
# COMPACT_ATOMS: atom_id res chain seq x y z
N MET A 1 -20.25 -16.24 -21.10
CA MET A 1 -19.18 -17.24 -20.91
C MET A 1 -17.82 -16.68 -20.45
N SER A 2 -17.56 -15.36 -20.50
CA SER A 2 -16.30 -14.77 -19.99
C SER A 2 -16.24 -14.64 -18.45
N GLY A 3 -17.37 -14.32 -17.79
CA GLY A 3 -17.41 -14.15 -16.32
C GLY A 3 -17.06 -15.40 -15.51
N LEU A 4 -17.45 -16.58 -15.97
CA LEU A 4 -17.16 -17.85 -15.30
C LEU A 4 -15.66 -18.20 -15.35
N ARG A 5 -14.99 -17.90 -16.48
CA ARG A 5 -13.53 -18.11 -16.62
C ARG A 5 -12.72 -17.16 -15.74
N THR A 6 -13.16 -15.91 -15.58
CA THR A 6 -12.51 -14.94 -14.68
C THR A 6 -12.68 -15.32 -13.21
N LEU A 7 -13.86 -15.79 -12.81
CA LEU A 7 -14.13 -16.32 -11.46
C LEU A 7 -13.33 -17.57 -11.13
N VAL A 8 -13.19 -18.50 -12.09
CA VAL A 8 -12.36 -19.71 -11.92
C VAL A 8 -10.87 -19.35 -11.86
N ALA A 9 -10.40 -18.41 -12.67
CA ALA A 9 -9.01 -17.95 -12.66
C ALA A 9 -8.64 -17.11 -11.42
N SER A 10 -9.60 -16.41 -10.79
CA SER A 10 -9.39 -15.78 -9.49
C SER A 10 -9.45 -16.80 -8.35
N GLY A 11 -10.38 -17.77 -8.43
CA GLY A 11 -10.54 -18.84 -7.44
C GLY A 11 -9.35 -19.79 -7.35
N LEU A 12 -8.70 -20.12 -8.46
CA LEU A 12 -7.49 -20.94 -8.49
C LEU A 12 -6.26 -20.22 -7.92
N ARG A 13 -6.17 -18.89 -8.08
CA ARG A 13 -5.08 -18.07 -7.51
C ARG A 13 -5.23 -17.85 -5.99
N ASP A 14 -6.43 -17.98 -5.46
CA ASP A 14 -6.70 -18.00 -4.02
C ASP A 14 -6.35 -19.35 -3.33
N LEU A 15 -5.81 -20.34 -4.07
CA LEU A 15 -5.43 -21.64 -3.51
C LEU A 15 -4.09 -21.60 -2.77
N GLN A 16 -3.10 -20.86 -3.29
CA GLN A 16 -1.82 -20.67 -2.63
C GLN A 16 -1.85 -19.40 -1.79
N VAL A 17 -1.53 -19.53 -0.51
CA VAL A 17 -1.31 -18.39 0.38
C VAL A 17 0.04 -17.80 0.01
N ARG A 18 0.04 -16.56 -0.50
CA ARG A 18 1.30 -15.86 -0.75
C ARG A 18 1.95 -15.46 0.58
N GLU A 19 3.25 -15.64 0.65
CA GLU A 19 4.06 -15.13 1.74
C GLU A 19 4.52 -13.70 1.44
N TYR A 20 4.50 -12.86 2.48
CA TYR A 20 5.02 -11.50 2.44
C TYR A 20 6.02 -11.36 3.58
N PRO A 21 7.31 -11.70 3.35
CA PRO A 21 8.33 -11.61 4.39
C PRO A 21 8.48 -10.18 4.90
N ILE A 22 8.71 -10.03 6.21
CA ILE A 22 9.00 -8.74 6.84
C ILE A 22 10.52 -8.54 6.95
N ALA A 23 10.97 -7.29 6.92
CA ALA A 23 12.38 -6.95 7.10
C ALA A 23 12.69 -6.63 8.57
N PRO A 24 13.40 -7.50 9.31
CA PRO A 24 13.66 -7.28 10.73
C PRO A 24 14.63 -6.10 10.98
N GLU A 25 15.41 -5.70 9.98
CA GLU A 25 16.32 -4.54 10.05
C GLU A 25 15.68 -3.25 9.54
N ALA A 26 14.37 -3.23 9.23
CA ALA A 26 13.69 -1.99 8.86
C ALA A 26 13.67 -0.99 10.02
N ARG A 27 13.96 0.27 9.71
CA ARG A 27 14.14 1.35 10.69
C ARG A 27 13.12 2.46 10.47
N PRO A 28 12.72 3.19 11.53
CA PRO A 28 11.81 4.32 11.40
C PRO A 28 12.32 5.45 10.52
N ASP A 29 13.63 5.60 10.34
CA ASP A 29 14.22 6.57 9.41
C ASP A 29 14.35 6.04 7.97
N GLY A 30 13.83 4.84 7.67
CA GLY A 30 13.88 4.24 6.33
C GLY A 30 15.29 3.93 5.80
N ARG A 31 16.35 4.09 6.60
CA ARG A 31 17.72 3.73 6.19
C ARG A 31 17.87 2.21 6.27
N GLY A 32 17.90 1.55 5.12
CA GLY A 32 17.97 0.10 5.00
C GLY A 32 16.72 -0.48 4.31
N PRO A 33 16.35 -1.73 4.62
CA PRO A 33 15.30 -2.40 3.87
C PRO A 33 13.95 -1.74 4.14
N TYR A 34 13.11 -1.74 3.12
CA TYR A 34 11.70 -1.44 3.27
C TYR A 34 11.03 -2.50 4.16
N PRO A 35 10.07 -2.15 5.03
CA PRO A 35 9.54 -3.06 6.06
C PRO A 35 8.92 -4.36 5.55
N LEU A 36 8.54 -4.42 4.28
CA LEU A 36 7.95 -5.59 3.64
C LEU A 36 8.73 -5.97 2.37
N PHE A 37 9.09 -7.24 2.22
CA PHE A 37 9.66 -7.74 0.97
C PHE A 37 8.57 -7.95 -0.07
N TRP A 38 8.76 -7.32 -1.23
CA TRP A 38 7.91 -7.50 -2.41
C TRP A 38 8.74 -7.99 -3.59
N ASP A 39 8.69 -9.29 -3.85
CA ASP A 39 9.68 -9.95 -4.70
C ASP A 39 9.27 -10.07 -6.18
N GLN A 40 8.02 -9.72 -6.52
CA GLN A 40 7.45 -9.92 -7.84
C GLN A 40 6.80 -8.65 -8.38
N LEU A 41 6.89 -8.43 -9.69
CA LEU A 41 6.07 -7.43 -10.35
C LEU A 41 4.58 -7.70 -10.05
N PRO A 42 3.79 -6.70 -9.64
CA PRO A 42 2.35 -6.88 -9.43
C PRO A 42 1.67 -7.48 -10.66
N HIS A 43 0.61 -8.26 -10.47
CA HIS A 43 -0.09 -8.86 -11.59
C HIS A 43 -0.67 -7.78 -12.52
N GLY A 44 -0.62 -8.02 -13.84
CA GLY A 44 -1.08 -7.04 -14.82
C GLY A 44 -0.14 -5.84 -14.99
N THR A 45 1.13 -5.99 -14.58
CA THR A 45 2.18 -4.98 -14.81
C THR A 45 3.26 -5.50 -15.77
N ARG A 46 3.97 -4.58 -16.41
CA ARG A 46 5.14 -4.83 -17.25
C ARG A 46 6.15 -3.70 -17.11
N LEU A 47 7.38 -3.91 -17.56
CA LEU A 47 8.34 -2.83 -17.78
C LEU A 47 8.19 -2.29 -19.20
N ASP A 48 8.32 -0.98 -19.38
CA ASP A 48 8.47 -0.37 -20.70
C ASP A 48 9.94 -0.44 -21.19
N GLY A 49 10.23 0.17 -22.35
CA GLY A 49 11.58 0.18 -22.92
C GLY A 49 12.63 0.94 -22.10
N THR A 50 12.20 1.76 -21.14
CA THR A 50 13.08 2.51 -20.22
C THR A 50 13.20 1.84 -18.85
N GLY A 51 12.46 0.73 -18.63
CA GLY A 51 12.42 0.03 -17.36
C GLY A 51 11.40 0.58 -16.36
N VAL A 52 10.52 1.49 -16.75
CA VAL A 52 9.44 2.01 -15.89
C VAL A 52 8.30 1.01 -15.80
N VAL A 53 7.75 0.81 -14.60
CA VAL A 53 6.62 -0.11 -14.39
C VAL A 53 5.32 0.50 -14.88
N MET A 54 4.67 -0.24 -15.78
CA MET A 54 3.39 0.09 -16.36
C MET A 54 2.33 -0.91 -15.90
N ALA A 55 1.13 -0.44 -15.55
CA ALA A 55 -0.04 -1.29 -15.29
C ALA A 55 -1.01 -1.27 -16.48
N ALA A 56 -1.74 -2.37 -16.66
CA ALA A 56 -2.80 -2.45 -17.65
C ALA A 56 -3.96 -1.50 -17.28
N ARG A 57 -4.47 -0.75 -18.26
CA ARG A 57 -5.68 0.06 -18.07
C ARG A 57 -6.95 -0.79 -18.24
N PRO A 58 -8.01 -0.54 -17.48
CA PRO A 58 -9.35 -0.98 -17.85
C PRO A 58 -9.70 -0.43 -19.25
N GLY A 59 -10.09 -1.29 -20.19
CA GLY A 59 -10.36 -0.89 -21.58
C GLY A 59 -9.17 -0.99 -22.55
N GLY A 60 -7.99 -1.41 -22.06
CA GLY A 60 -6.82 -1.66 -22.88
C GLY A 60 -5.77 -0.54 -22.85
N GLY A 61 -4.55 -0.90 -23.24
CA GLY A 61 -3.39 -0.01 -23.10
C GLY A 61 -2.74 -0.08 -21.72
N TRP A 62 -1.74 0.78 -21.53
CA TRP A 62 -0.85 0.75 -20.37
C TRP A 62 -0.65 2.17 -19.81
N TYR A 63 -0.33 2.28 -18.53
CA TYR A 63 0.01 3.56 -17.90
C TYR A 63 1.01 3.37 -16.76
N PRO A 64 1.85 4.37 -16.47
CA PRO A 64 2.72 4.33 -15.30
C PRO A 64 1.84 4.36 -14.06
N ASN A 65 1.98 3.33 -13.22
CA ASN A 65 1.17 3.17 -12.02
C ASN A 65 2.06 3.37 -10.78
N PRO A 66 1.94 4.51 -10.07
CA PRO A 66 2.82 4.86 -8.96
C PRO A 66 2.96 3.75 -7.91
N VAL A 67 1.83 3.18 -7.46
CA VAL A 67 1.83 2.04 -6.51
C VAL A 67 2.67 0.87 -7.01
N SER A 68 2.49 0.46 -8.27
CA SER A 68 3.20 -0.68 -8.85
C SER A 68 4.69 -0.39 -9.04
N MET A 69 5.02 0.84 -9.42
CA MET A 69 6.39 1.33 -9.51
C MET A 69 7.08 1.25 -8.16
N CYS A 70 6.45 1.76 -7.10
CA CYS A 70 7.04 1.75 -5.77
C CYS A 70 7.20 0.34 -5.20
N LEU A 71 6.19 -0.52 -5.36
CA LEU A 71 6.29 -1.93 -4.94
C LEU A 71 7.46 -2.64 -5.64
N TYR A 72 7.64 -2.39 -6.93
CA TYR A 72 8.77 -2.93 -7.68
C TYR A 72 10.10 -2.34 -7.20
N ALA A 73 10.20 -1.03 -7.05
CA ALA A 73 11.42 -0.33 -6.64
C ALA A 73 11.91 -0.78 -5.26
N LEU A 74 11.02 -0.74 -4.26
CA LEU A 74 11.31 -1.15 -2.88
C LEU A 74 11.62 -2.65 -2.80
N GLY A 75 10.88 -3.45 -3.57
CA GLY A 75 11.16 -4.88 -3.74
C GLY A 75 12.55 -5.18 -4.27
N ARG A 76 13.01 -4.43 -5.28
CA ARG A 76 14.35 -4.57 -5.85
C ARG A 76 15.43 -4.08 -4.89
N HIS A 77 15.19 -2.97 -4.20
CA HIS A 77 16.09 -2.45 -3.18
C HIS A 77 16.33 -3.45 -2.04
N ASN A 78 15.27 -4.07 -1.55
CA ASN A 78 15.37 -5.08 -0.50
C ASN A 78 16.23 -6.30 -0.88
N ARG A 79 16.38 -6.61 -2.18
CA ARG A 79 17.22 -7.72 -2.64
C ARG A 79 18.71 -7.42 -2.57
N VAL A 80 19.13 -6.16 -2.63
CA VAL A 80 20.55 -5.80 -2.71
C VAL A 80 21.16 -5.50 -1.35
N ILE A 81 20.34 -5.28 -0.33
CA ILE A 81 20.78 -5.04 1.05
C ILE A 81 21.43 -6.29 1.69
N PRO A 82 20.80 -7.48 1.68
CA PRO A 82 21.44 -8.69 2.21
C PRO A 82 22.75 -9.03 1.49
N ALA A 83 22.88 -8.66 0.21
CA ALA A 83 24.07 -8.86 -0.59
C ALA A 83 25.22 -7.88 -0.26
N ARG A 84 25.04 -6.95 0.71
CA ARG A 84 25.94 -5.82 1.00
C ARG A 84 26.33 -5.00 -0.23
N ASN A 85 25.56 -5.10 -1.31
CA ASN A 85 25.81 -4.40 -2.57
C ASN A 85 24.94 -3.15 -2.61
N VAL A 86 25.20 -2.22 -1.69
CA VAL A 86 24.40 -1.00 -1.49
C VAL A 86 25.03 0.13 -2.29
N GLY A 87 24.94 0.03 -3.62
CA GLY A 87 25.44 1.03 -4.56
C GLY A 87 24.41 1.40 -5.61
N GLN A 88 24.64 2.50 -6.33
CA GLN A 88 23.73 2.98 -7.39
C GLN A 88 23.52 1.92 -8.49
N GLN A 89 24.59 1.23 -8.91
CA GLN A 89 24.50 0.19 -9.96
C GLN A 89 23.59 -0.96 -9.54
N ALA A 90 23.69 -1.44 -8.30
CA ALA A 90 22.83 -2.49 -7.77
C ALA A 90 21.38 -2.02 -7.61
N ASN A 91 21.17 -0.73 -7.33
CA ASN A 91 19.86 -0.10 -7.18
C ASN A 91 19.30 0.53 -8.48
N GLY A 92 19.85 0.18 -9.64
CA GLY A 92 19.37 0.67 -10.94
C GLY A 92 17.84 0.64 -11.08
N PRO A 93 17.15 -0.48 -10.80
CA PRO A 93 15.69 -0.53 -10.88
C PRO A 93 14.95 0.44 -9.96
N LEU A 94 15.46 0.69 -8.75
CA LEU A 94 14.88 1.68 -7.83
C LEU A 94 15.07 3.09 -8.40
N LEU A 95 16.29 3.42 -8.84
CA LEU A 95 16.61 4.73 -9.39
C LEU A 95 15.81 5.01 -10.67
N THR A 96 15.58 4.01 -11.53
CA THR A 96 14.71 4.14 -12.71
C THR A 96 13.30 4.58 -12.32
N GLN A 97 12.69 3.98 -11.29
CA GLN A 97 11.35 4.41 -10.87
C GLN A 97 11.39 5.78 -10.18
N ALA A 98 12.42 6.05 -9.37
CA ALA A 98 12.57 7.32 -8.66
C ALA A 98 12.73 8.50 -9.62
N VAL A 99 13.50 8.35 -10.69
CA VAL A 99 13.64 9.37 -11.75
C VAL A 99 12.29 9.68 -12.37
N TRP A 100 11.49 8.66 -12.69
CA TRP A 100 10.16 8.88 -13.25
C TRP A 100 9.24 9.59 -12.25
N LEU A 101 9.20 9.12 -10.99
CA LEU A 101 8.37 9.72 -9.93
C LEU A 101 8.71 11.20 -9.75
N ARG A 102 9.99 11.53 -9.59
CA ARG A 102 10.46 12.91 -9.46
C ARG A 102 10.07 13.77 -10.67
N ALA A 103 10.24 13.26 -11.89
CA ALA A 103 9.98 14.02 -13.11
C ALA A 103 8.49 14.23 -13.43
N HIS A 104 7.60 13.41 -12.85
CA HIS A 104 6.16 13.43 -13.14
C HIS A 104 5.30 13.77 -11.92
N GLN A 105 5.91 14.23 -10.83
CA GLN A 105 5.17 14.81 -9.72
C GLN A 105 4.57 16.14 -10.17
N ASP A 106 3.26 16.31 -9.97
CA ASP A 106 2.58 17.55 -10.31
C ASP A 106 2.78 18.63 -9.24
N ALA A 107 2.25 19.83 -9.51
CA ALA A 107 2.38 20.98 -8.61
C ALA A 107 1.70 20.78 -7.25
N GLU A 108 0.79 19.81 -7.13
CA GLU A 108 0.15 19.46 -5.85
C GLU A 108 1.01 18.48 -5.03
N GLY A 109 2.12 18.00 -5.58
CA GLY A 109 3.01 17.03 -4.93
C GLY A 109 2.65 15.57 -5.22
N GLY A 110 1.82 15.28 -6.23
CA GLY A 110 1.33 13.92 -6.47
C GLY A 110 1.38 13.40 -7.89
N TRP A 111 0.83 12.19 -8.06
CA TRP A 111 0.67 11.52 -9.35
C TRP A 111 -0.78 11.11 -9.56
N ARG A 112 -1.46 11.78 -10.50
CA ARG A 112 -2.87 11.52 -10.80
C ARG A 112 -3.06 10.20 -11.54
N TYR A 113 -4.05 9.42 -11.09
CA TYR A 113 -4.41 8.16 -11.72
C TYR A 113 -5.35 8.42 -12.91
N PRO A 114 -4.97 8.01 -14.15
CA PRO A 114 -5.78 8.26 -15.34
C PRO A 114 -6.92 7.23 -15.51
N VAL A 115 -7.24 6.48 -14.46
CA VAL A 115 -8.22 5.40 -14.48
C VAL A 115 -9.20 5.58 -13.33
N ARG A 116 -10.45 5.15 -13.54
CA ARG A 116 -11.49 5.15 -12.51
C ARG A 116 -11.18 4.10 -11.44
N ALA A 117 -11.38 4.42 -10.16
CA ALA A 117 -11.47 3.43 -9.09
C ALA A 117 -12.93 3.00 -8.92
N SER A 118 -13.43 2.16 -9.83
CA SER A 118 -14.87 1.83 -9.93
C SER A 118 -15.48 1.30 -8.63
N ARG A 119 -14.74 0.53 -7.83
CA ARG A 119 -15.20 -0.02 -6.54
C ARG A 119 -15.58 1.06 -5.52
N TYR A 120 -15.01 2.25 -5.65
CA TYR A 120 -15.19 3.37 -4.74
C TYR A 120 -15.85 4.58 -5.42
N GLY A 121 -16.30 4.41 -6.67
CA GLY A 121 -16.97 5.47 -7.42
C GLY A 121 -16.08 6.64 -7.84
N VAL A 122 -14.76 6.56 -7.67
CA VAL A 122 -13.83 7.69 -7.92
C VAL A 122 -13.45 7.79 -9.39
N GLU A 123 -13.68 8.97 -9.99
CA GLU A 123 -13.35 9.28 -11.38
C GLU A 123 -11.84 9.45 -11.62
N PRO A 124 -11.34 9.28 -12.86
CA PRO A 124 -9.95 9.57 -13.21
C PRO A 124 -9.49 10.97 -12.77
N GLY A 125 -8.21 11.09 -12.42
CA GLY A 125 -7.59 12.34 -11.94
C GLY A 125 -7.36 12.39 -10.43
N TRP A 126 -7.64 11.30 -9.71
CA TRP A 126 -7.46 11.15 -8.27
C TRP A 126 -6.02 10.81 -7.86
N TYR A 127 -5.67 11.12 -6.61
CA TYR A 127 -4.42 10.71 -5.96
C TYR A 127 -4.65 9.51 -5.04
N SER A 128 -3.61 8.73 -4.78
CA SER A 128 -3.67 7.62 -3.82
C SER A 128 -2.74 7.88 -2.64
N GLY A 129 -3.25 7.84 -1.41
CA GLY A 129 -2.39 7.98 -0.21
C GLY A 129 -1.35 6.86 -0.10
N MET A 130 -1.70 5.65 -0.55
CA MET A 130 -0.76 4.53 -0.66
C MET A 130 0.36 4.85 -1.66
N ALA A 131 0.04 5.46 -2.81
CA ALA A 131 1.04 5.92 -3.76
C ALA A 131 1.97 6.96 -3.13
N GLN A 132 1.41 7.96 -2.44
CA GLN A 132 2.20 9.04 -1.86
C GLN A 132 3.21 8.53 -0.82
N GLY A 133 2.76 7.75 0.16
CA GLY A 133 3.67 7.24 1.19
C GLY A 133 4.74 6.30 0.60
N MET A 134 4.38 5.38 -0.29
CA MET A 134 5.39 4.50 -0.89
C MET A 134 6.35 5.26 -1.83
N ALA A 135 5.88 6.31 -2.52
CA ALA A 135 6.75 7.15 -3.32
C ALA A 135 7.73 7.92 -2.45
N ALA A 136 7.29 8.46 -1.30
CA ALA A 136 8.19 9.05 -0.32
C ALA A 136 9.29 8.05 0.10
N SER A 137 8.95 6.80 0.42
CA SER A 137 9.93 5.75 0.72
C SER A 137 10.94 5.47 -0.41
N VAL A 138 10.50 5.51 -1.67
CA VAL A 138 11.38 5.35 -2.84
C VAL A 138 12.30 6.55 -3.01
N LEU A 139 11.75 7.76 -2.91
CA LEU A 139 12.46 9.02 -3.12
C LEU A 139 13.50 9.26 -2.02
N LEU A 140 13.18 8.95 -0.76
CA LEU A 140 14.13 8.99 0.36
C LEU A 140 15.34 8.06 0.14
N ARG A 141 15.11 6.86 -0.40
CA ARG A 141 16.18 5.93 -0.74
C ARG A 141 16.97 6.38 -1.97
N ALA A 142 16.32 7.01 -2.95
CA ALA A 142 17.01 7.63 -4.08
C ALA A 142 17.92 8.79 -3.62
N TYR A 143 17.46 9.61 -2.68
CA TYR A 143 18.27 10.62 -2.02
C TYR A 143 19.49 10.01 -1.32
N ASP A 144 19.30 8.94 -0.51
CA ASP A 144 20.42 8.27 0.17
C ASP A 144 21.48 7.73 -0.81
N LEU A 145 21.07 7.28 -1.99
CA LEU A 145 21.96 6.70 -3.00
C LEU A 145 22.70 7.75 -3.85
N THR A 146 22.12 8.94 -4.02
CA THR A 146 22.58 9.93 -5.00
C THR A 146 23.07 11.23 -4.36
N GLY A 147 22.56 11.59 -3.19
CA GLY A 147 22.72 12.91 -2.58
C GLY A 147 21.96 14.03 -3.30
N GLU A 148 21.15 13.73 -4.32
CA GLU A 148 20.42 14.74 -5.08
C GLU A 148 19.21 15.26 -4.30
N GLN A 149 19.28 16.51 -3.84
CA GLN A 149 18.26 17.17 -3.02
C GLN A 149 16.85 17.14 -3.65
N SER A 150 16.75 17.14 -4.98
CA SER A 150 15.47 17.10 -5.69
C SER A 150 14.63 15.84 -5.41
N TYR A 151 15.23 14.72 -4.99
CA TYR A 151 14.46 13.57 -4.51
C TYR A 151 13.85 13.81 -3.14
N LEU A 152 14.57 14.52 -2.26
CA LEU A 152 14.07 14.86 -0.94
C LEU A 152 12.93 15.88 -1.03
N ASP A 153 13.07 16.89 -1.88
CA ASP A 153 12.02 17.89 -2.14
C ASP A 153 10.75 17.23 -2.70
N ALA A 154 10.91 16.24 -3.60
CA ALA A 154 9.79 15.45 -4.10
C ALA A 154 9.13 14.58 -3.02
N ALA A 155 9.91 14.04 -2.08
CA ALA A 155 9.38 13.29 -0.94
C ALA A 155 8.56 14.21 0.00
N ASP A 156 9.03 15.44 0.23
CA ASP A 156 8.31 16.45 1.00
C ASP A 156 6.94 16.74 0.34
N GLY A 157 6.90 17.02 -0.96
CA GLY A 157 5.64 17.26 -1.69
C GLY A 157 4.66 16.08 -1.64
N ALA A 158 5.16 14.85 -1.71
CA ALA A 158 4.32 13.66 -1.60
C ALA A 158 3.67 13.53 -0.21
N VAL A 159 4.41 13.85 0.86
CA VAL A 159 3.90 13.79 2.23
C VAL A 159 2.94 14.95 2.53
N ASP A 160 3.21 16.15 2.02
CA ASP A 160 2.28 17.28 2.15
C ASP A 160 0.92 16.95 1.53
N LEU A 161 0.90 16.36 0.33
CA LEU A 161 -0.34 15.92 -0.32
C LEU A 161 -1.00 14.74 0.42
N LEU A 162 -0.18 13.81 0.95
CA LEU A 162 -0.68 12.68 1.74
C LEU A 162 -1.47 13.17 2.96
N LEU A 163 -0.93 14.13 3.69
CA LEU A 163 -1.54 14.68 4.91
C LEU A 163 -2.64 15.70 4.61
N ARG A 164 -2.70 16.28 3.41
CA ARG A 164 -3.78 17.22 3.07
C ARG A 164 -5.16 16.53 3.21
N PRO A 165 -6.18 17.21 3.79
CA PRO A 165 -7.53 16.67 3.90
C PRO A 165 -8.14 16.30 2.54
N VAL A 166 -8.95 15.23 2.48
CA VAL A 166 -9.66 14.82 1.24
C VAL A 166 -10.49 15.96 0.65
N ARG A 167 -11.22 16.70 1.49
CA ARG A 167 -12.02 17.87 1.10
C ARG A 167 -11.23 19.02 0.47
N GLU A 168 -9.92 19.03 0.67
CA GLU A 168 -8.97 20.01 0.11
C GLU A 168 -8.17 19.41 -1.06
N GLY A 169 -8.58 18.25 -1.57
CA GLY A 169 -7.94 17.55 -2.69
C GLY A 169 -6.76 16.66 -2.29
N GLY A 170 -6.57 16.40 -1.00
CA GLY A 170 -5.53 15.53 -0.47
C GLY A 170 -5.95 14.07 -0.26
N CYS A 171 -5.18 13.35 0.55
CA CYS A 171 -5.35 11.91 0.77
C CYS A 171 -5.71 11.51 2.21
N SER A 172 -5.96 12.45 3.12
CA SER A 172 -6.23 12.11 4.53
C SER A 172 -7.66 12.43 4.95
N HIS A 173 -8.35 11.43 5.50
CA HIS A 173 -9.63 11.61 6.19
C HIS A 173 -9.36 11.83 7.68
N TYR A 174 -9.73 13.00 8.20
CA TYR A 174 -9.49 13.36 9.60
C TYR A 174 -10.68 13.01 10.50
N ASP A 175 -10.41 12.41 11.66
CA ASP A 175 -11.43 12.21 12.68
C ASP A 175 -11.73 13.49 13.48
N ALA A 176 -12.74 13.42 14.35
CA ALA A 176 -13.14 14.57 15.19
C ALA A 176 -12.01 15.07 16.13
N SER A 177 -11.01 14.22 16.41
CA SER A 177 -9.83 14.56 17.22
C SER A 177 -8.66 15.06 16.38
N GLY A 178 -8.83 15.24 15.06
CA GLY A 178 -7.78 15.71 14.16
C GLY A 178 -6.74 14.65 13.81
N ARG A 179 -7.02 13.36 14.01
CA ARG A 179 -6.10 12.28 13.63
C ARG A 179 -6.37 11.83 12.20
N PRO A 180 -5.35 11.75 11.32
CA PRO A 180 -5.55 11.36 9.92
C PRO A 180 -5.68 9.84 9.78
N PHE A 181 -6.63 9.41 8.97
CA PHE A 181 -6.61 8.12 8.29
C PHE A 181 -6.10 8.32 6.86
N LEU A 182 -5.02 7.64 6.51
CA LEU A 182 -4.34 7.77 5.22
C LEU A 182 -5.10 6.95 4.15
N GLU A 183 -5.88 7.61 3.30
CA GLU A 183 -6.76 6.95 2.35
C GLU A 183 -6.03 6.50 1.09
N GLU A 184 -6.06 5.19 0.79
CA GLU A 184 -5.57 4.66 -0.49
C GLU A 184 -6.36 5.23 -1.67
N CYS A 185 -7.68 5.34 -1.52
CA CYS A 185 -8.59 5.89 -2.51
C CYS A 185 -9.45 6.96 -1.82
N PRO A 186 -8.99 8.22 -1.83
CA PRO A 186 -9.63 9.32 -1.10
C PRO A 186 -11.07 9.55 -1.57
N THR A 187 -12.00 9.50 -0.62
CA THR A 187 -13.41 9.87 -0.80
C THR A 187 -13.90 10.53 0.47
N GLU A 188 -14.85 11.46 0.36
CA GLU A 188 -15.43 12.16 1.53
C GLU A 188 -16.04 11.20 2.55
N ALA A 189 -16.68 10.12 2.08
CA ALA A 189 -17.28 9.12 2.96
C ALA A 189 -16.26 8.29 3.74
N GLY A 190 -14.98 8.32 3.33
CA GLY A 190 -13.89 7.54 3.92
C GLY A 190 -14.07 6.04 3.70
N ASN A 191 -13.39 5.47 2.70
CA ASN A 191 -13.48 4.02 2.43
C ASN A 191 -12.64 3.21 3.41
N HIS A 192 -11.60 3.83 3.97
CA HIS A 192 -10.64 3.27 4.92
C HIS A 192 -10.07 1.92 4.44
N ILE A 193 -9.26 1.93 3.38
CA ILE A 193 -8.62 0.73 2.84
C ILE A 193 -7.39 0.35 3.68
N LEU A 194 -7.40 -0.84 4.30
CA LEU A 194 -6.43 -1.18 5.35
C LEU A 194 -4.99 -1.27 4.85
N ASN A 195 -4.74 -2.05 3.79
CA ASN A 195 -3.37 -2.24 3.29
C ASN A 195 -2.75 -0.91 2.88
N GLY A 196 -3.49 -0.06 2.17
CA GLY A 196 -2.96 1.19 1.67
C GLY A 196 -2.70 2.20 2.77
N ALA A 197 -3.51 2.22 3.84
CA ALA A 197 -3.22 3.01 5.03
C ALA A 197 -1.91 2.58 5.70
N VAL A 198 -1.65 1.27 5.84
CA VAL A 198 -0.39 0.79 6.45
C VAL A 198 0.82 1.09 5.55
N PHE A 199 0.70 0.90 4.23
CA PHE A 199 1.76 1.26 3.28
C PHE A 199 2.05 2.77 3.30
N ALA A 200 1.01 3.59 3.34
CA ALA A 200 1.15 5.05 3.44
C ALA A 200 1.83 5.45 4.76
N LEU A 201 1.46 4.80 5.86
CA LEU A 201 2.04 5.03 7.19
C LEU A 201 3.55 4.74 7.22
N PHE A 202 4.03 3.70 6.54
CA PHE A 202 5.48 3.44 6.46
C PHE A 202 6.22 4.62 5.84
N GLY A 203 5.75 5.15 4.71
CA GLY A 203 6.35 6.32 4.08
C GLY A 203 6.32 7.57 4.96
N LEU A 204 5.19 7.80 5.63
CA LEU A 204 5.02 8.93 6.54
C LEU A 204 5.98 8.86 7.75
N ILE A 205 6.13 7.66 8.35
CA ILE A 205 7.09 7.41 9.44
C ILE A 205 8.51 7.70 8.96
N GLU A 206 8.92 7.09 7.83
CA GLU A 206 10.26 7.25 7.25
C GLU A 206 10.59 8.72 6.95
N HIS A 207 9.62 9.46 6.42
CA HIS A 207 9.76 10.87 6.13
C HIS A 207 9.90 11.72 7.39
N GLN A 208 8.97 11.61 8.34
CA GLN A 208 8.95 12.47 9.52
C GLN A 208 10.11 12.21 10.49
N HIS A 209 10.67 11.01 10.51
CA HIS A 209 11.93 10.75 11.25
C HIS A 209 13.14 11.46 10.63
N ARG A 210 13.12 11.80 9.33
CA ARG A 210 14.20 12.50 8.64
C ARG A 210 13.99 14.01 8.57
N ARG A 211 12.74 14.44 8.43
CA ARG A 211 12.37 15.85 8.14
C ARG A 211 11.74 16.55 9.34
N GLY A 212 11.43 15.81 10.40
CA GLY A 212 10.63 16.29 11.51
C GLY A 212 9.13 16.18 11.22
N GLY A 213 8.33 16.30 12.27
CA GLY A 213 6.89 16.11 12.25
C GLY A 213 6.44 14.92 13.09
N ASP A 214 5.17 14.95 13.48
CA ASP A 214 4.57 14.00 14.42
C ASP A 214 3.21 13.45 13.95
N ALA A 215 2.72 13.86 12.77
CA ALA A 215 1.47 13.37 12.21
C ALA A 215 1.44 11.82 12.07
N HIS A 216 2.60 11.17 11.92
CA HIS A 216 2.70 9.71 11.91
C HIS A 216 2.23 9.10 13.23
N ALA A 217 2.46 9.76 14.38
CA ALA A 217 2.02 9.30 15.69
C ALA A 217 0.49 9.34 15.82
N ALA A 218 -0.14 10.43 15.37
CA ALA A 218 -1.59 10.52 15.30
C ALA A 218 -2.20 9.50 14.32
N ALA A 219 -1.55 9.30 13.16
CA ALA A 219 -1.99 8.35 12.14
C ALA A 219 -1.92 6.89 12.63
N GLN A 220 -0.83 6.49 13.29
CA GLN A 220 -0.68 5.13 13.80
C GLN A 220 -1.65 4.84 14.95
N GLU A 221 -1.91 5.81 15.84
CA GLU A 221 -2.90 5.66 16.91
C GLU A 221 -4.31 5.52 16.35
N ARG A 222 -4.68 6.40 15.41
CA ARG A 222 -5.96 6.30 14.71
C ARG A 222 -6.13 4.93 14.05
N LEU A 223 -5.14 4.48 13.30
CA LEU A 223 -5.20 3.19 12.63
C LEU A 223 -5.29 2.04 13.64
N ALA A 224 -4.54 2.10 14.75
CA ALA A 224 -4.56 1.11 15.81
C ALA A 224 -5.94 0.98 16.48
N ASP A 225 -6.59 2.11 16.77
CA ASP A 225 -7.95 2.16 17.36
C ASP A 225 -9.01 1.59 16.42
N GLU A 226 -8.80 1.66 15.10
CA GLU A 226 -9.75 1.20 14.10
C GLU A 226 -9.57 -0.27 13.70
N LEU A 227 -8.50 -0.95 14.11
CA LEU A 227 -8.21 -2.33 13.69
C LEU A 227 -9.37 -3.29 13.96
N ASP A 228 -10.07 -3.13 15.09
CA ASP A 228 -11.21 -3.99 15.43
C ASP A 228 -12.37 -3.84 14.43
N ARG A 229 -12.53 -2.69 13.77
CA ARG A 229 -13.54 -2.48 12.72
C ARG A 229 -13.26 -3.30 11.46
N PHE A 230 -11.99 -3.68 11.26
CA PHE A 230 -11.55 -4.55 10.17
C PHE A 230 -11.63 -6.03 10.53
N ASP A 231 -11.84 -6.41 11.78
CA ASP A 231 -11.88 -7.81 12.20
C ASP A 231 -13.32 -8.36 12.17
N LEU A 232 -13.58 -9.36 11.34
CA LEU A 232 -14.86 -10.09 11.33
C LEU A 232 -14.93 -11.15 12.45
N GLY A 233 -13.90 -11.24 13.29
CA GLY A 233 -13.74 -12.24 14.35
C GLY A 233 -13.15 -13.56 13.84
N TYR A 234 -13.27 -13.83 12.53
CA TYR A 234 -12.73 -15.00 11.85
C TYR A 234 -11.83 -14.67 10.66
N TRP A 235 -11.81 -13.42 10.20
CA TRP A 235 -11.07 -12.97 9.02
C TRP A 235 -10.99 -11.44 9.00
N SER A 236 -10.04 -10.86 8.24
CA SER A 236 -10.00 -9.40 8.05
C SER A 236 -10.93 -8.94 6.92
N ARG A 237 -11.49 -7.74 7.05
CA ARG A 237 -12.06 -6.95 5.95
C ARG A 237 -10.94 -6.30 5.14
N TYR A 238 -11.24 -5.94 3.89
CA TYR A 238 -10.32 -5.20 3.02
C TYR A 238 -10.40 -3.68 3.25
N ASP A 239 -11.63 -3.19 3.40
CA ASP A 239 -11.98 -1.79 3.60
C ASP A 239 -13.16 -1.69 4.58
N LEU A 240 -13.49 -0.48 5.05
CA LEU A 240 -14.64 -0.26 5.93
C LEU A 240 -15.94 0.08 5.19
N LEU A 241 -15.87 0.36 3.88
CA LEU A 241 -17.04 0.58 3.04
C LEU A 241 -17.87 -0.70 2.86
N TRP A 242 -17.22 -1.83 2.60
CA TRP A 242 -17.89 -3.09 2.30
C TRP A 242 -17.73 -4.11 3.44
N PRO A 243 -18.77 -4.84 3.84
CA PRO A 243 -18.72 -5.78 4.96
C PRO A 243 -18.05 -7.12 4.60
N TRP A 244 -17.37 -7.21 3.46
CA TRP A 244 -16.90 -8.47 2.90
C TRP A 244 -15.49 -8.84 3.39
N PRO A 245 -15.21 -10.15 3.60
CA PRO A 245 -13.87 -10.61 3.92
C PRO A 245 -12.90 -10.32 2.77
N ALA A 246 -11.67 -9.96 3.13
CA ALA A 246 -10.54 -9.83 2.21
C ALA A 246 -10.27 -11.16 1.48
N SER A 247 -9.65 -11.11 0.30
CA SER A 247 -9.16 -12.35 -0.34
C SER A 247 -8.10 -13.02 0.54
N VAL A 248 -7.76 -14.27 0.21
CA VAL A 248 -6.73 -15.01 0.96
C VAL A 248 -5.40 -14.26 0.97
N ASN A 249 -4.99 -13.73 -0.18
CA ASN A 249 -3.74 -13.01 -0.30
C ASN A 249 -3.77 -11.63 0.36
N TYR A 250 -4.92 -10.92 0.37
CA TYR A 250 -5.02 -9.66 1.12
C TYR A 250 -5.03 -9.87 2.62
N HIS A 251 -5.68 -10.93 3.12
CA HIS A 251 -5.60 -11.26 4.54
C HIS A 251 -4.16 -11.61 4.95
N ALA A 252 -3.47 -12.43 4.16
CA ALA A 252 -2.05 -12.73 4.40
C ALA A 252 -1.17 -11.47 4.35
N LEU A 253 -1.43 -10.57 3.40
CA LEU A 253 -0.75 -9.28 3.33
C LEU A 253 -1.01 -8.43 4.58
N HIS A 254 -2.25 -8.36 5.06
CA HIS A 254 -2.57 -7.63 6.28
C HIS A 254 -1.83 -8.19 7.49
N VAL A 255 -1.71 -9.51 7.63
CA VAL A 255 -0.91 -10.11 8.71
C VAL A 255 0.52 -9.57 8.70
N SER A 256 1.19 -9.63 7.55
CA SER A 256 2.58 -9.17 7.43
C SER A 256 2.72 -7.66 7.58
N LEU A 257 1.79 -6.87 7.02
CA LEU A 257 1.78 -5.42 7.15
C LEU A 257 1.64 -4.98 8.62
N LEU A 258 0.73 -5.59 9.37
CA LEU A 258 0.56 -5.28 10.79
C LEU A 258 1.73 -5.79 11.65
N ALA A 259 2.37 -6.91 11.27
CA ALA A 259 3.60 -7.34 11.94
C ALA A 259 4.72 -6.31 11.74
N ALA A 260 4.94 -5.85 10.52
CA ALA A 260 5.93 -4.82 10.19
C ALA A 260 5.60 -3.47 10.86
N ALA A 261 4.32 -3.06 10.89
CA ALA A 261 3.89 -1.86 11.59
C ALA A 261 4.16 -1.96 13.10
N GLY A 262 3.87 -3.10 13.73
CA GLY A 262 4.20 -3.33 15.14
C GLY A 262 5.69 -3.21 15.43
N GLN A 263 6.56 -3.72 14.54
CA GLN A 263 8.01 -3.61 14.66
C GLN A 263 8.49 -2.15 14.56
N LEU A 264 7.98 -1.38 13.60
CA LEU A 264 8.40 0.01 13.38
C LEU A 264 7.90 0.97 14.46
N THR A 265 6.67 0.78 14.92
CA THR A 265 5.97 1.75 15.78
C THR A 265 6.07 1.41 17.27
N GLY A 266 6.33 0.15 17.61
CA GLY A 266 6.24 -0.36 18.98
C GLY A 266 4.80 -0.51 19.51
N LEU A 267 3.76 -0.17 18.72
CA LEU A 267 2.38 -0.27 19.16
C LEU A 267 1.91 -1.72 19.19
N SER A 268 1.68 -2.23 20.41
CA SER A 268 1.25 -3.62 20.64
C SER A 268 -0.07 -3.99 19.95
N ALA A 269 -0.94 -3.01 19.64
CA ALA A 269 -2.19 -3.22 18.93
C ALA A 269 -1.97 -3.91 17.56
N PHE A 270 -0.99 -3.45 16.78
CA PHE A 270 -0.66 -4.03 15.49
C PHE A 270 -0.15 -5.48 15.63
N THR A 271 0.77 -5.72 16.56
CA THR A 271 1.32 -7.07 16.81
C THR A 271 0.24 -8.03 17.30
N ARG A 272 -0.63 -7.60 18.22
CA ARG A 272 -1.75 -8.42 18.71
C ARG A 272 -2.71 -8.79 17.58
N MET A 273 -3.10 -7.82 16.75
CA MET A 273 -4.01 -8.07 15.63
C MET A 273 -3.35 -8.97 14.56
N SER A 274 -2.08 -8.74 14.23
CA SER A 274 -1.31 -9.59 13.32
C SER A 274 -1.29 -11.05 13.78
N LEU A 275 -0.96 -11.32 15.05
CA LEU A 275 -0.96 -12.68 15.62
C LEU A 275 -2.35 -13.33 15.64
N ARG A 276 -3.41 -12.54 15.89
CA ARG A 276 -4.79 -13.02 15.81
C ARG A 276 -5.15 -13.45 14.39
N TRP A 277 -4.91 -12.59 13.41
CA TRP A 277 -5.19 -12.88 12.00
C TRP A 277 -4.29 -13.98 11.43
N GLN A 278 -3.04 -14.11 11.90
CA GLN A 278 -2.19 -15.24 11.52
C GLN A 278 -2.78 -16.59 11.96
N ARG A 279 -3.36 -16.66 13.16
CA ARG A 279 -4.08 -17.86 13.63
C ARG A 279 -5.31 -18.15 12.78
N GLN A 280 -6.07 -17.11 12.41
CA GLN A 280 -7.23 -17.24 11.53
C GLN A 280 -6.84 -17.72 10.12
N LEU A 281 -5.77 -17.17 9.54
CA LEU A 281 -5.23 -17.59 8.24
C LEU A 281 -4.82 -19.06 8.21
N ARG A 282 -4.28 -19.59 9.32
CA ARG A 282 -3.87 -21.00 9.46
C ARG A 282 -5.04 -21.96 9.68
N ASP A 283 -6.20 -21.47 10.12
CA ASP A 283 -7.38 -22.29 10.36
C ASP A 283 -8.17 -22.55 9.06
N PRO A 284 -8.29 -23.81 8.59
CA PRO A 284 -9.02 -24.13 7.38
C PRO A 284 -10.52 -23.80 7.46
N ARG A 285 -11.13 -23.80 8.66
CA ARG A 285 -12.55 -23.46 8.86
C ARG A 285 -12.79 -21.99 8.59
N HIS A 286 -11.90 -21.13 9.07
CA HIS A 286 -11.94 -19.69 8.81
C HIS A 286 -11.70 -19.37 7.34
N ARG A 287 -10.73 -20.04 6.69
CA ARG A 287 -10.51 -19.90 5.23
C ARG A 287 -11.74 -20.29 4.42
N LEU A 288 -12.40 -21.41 4.75
CA LEU A 288 -13.61 -21.86 4.08
C LEU A 288 -14.76 -20.86 4.29
N ARG A 289 -14.99 -20.42 5.53
CA ARG A 289 -16.01 -19.43 5.86
C ARG A 289 -15.80 -18.12 5.09
N ALA A 290 -14.58 -17.60 5.05
CA ALA A 290 -14.26 -16.37 4.32
C ALA A 290 -14.58 -16.49 2.83
N ARG A 291 -14.25 -17.63 2.20
CA ARG A 291 -14.57 -17.88 0.79
C ARG A 291 -16.08 -17.93 0.53
N LEU A 292 -16.84 -18.64 1.36
CA LEU A 292 -18.29 -18.76 1.21
C LEU A 292 -19.00 -17.42 1.39
N VAL A 293 -18.62 -16.65 2.43
CA VAL A 293 -19.19 -15.32 2.69
C VAL A 293 -18.84 -14.35 1.56
N LYS A 294 -17.61 -14.39 1.04
CA LYS A 294 -17.22 -13.53 -0.09
C LYS A 294 -18.02 -13.86 -1.36
N ALA A 295 -18.16 -15.14 -1.69
CA ALA A 295 -18.89 -15.58 -2.88
C ALA A 295 -20.38 -15.19 -2.82
N THR A 296 -21.00 -15.38 -1.65
CA THR A 296 -22.42 -15.02 -1.44
C THR A 296 -22.64 -13.50 -1.40
N GLY A 297 -21.72 -12.75 -0.79
CA GLY A 297 -21.79 -11.28 -0.75
C GLY A 297 -21.67 -10.63 -2.13
N ILE A 298 -20.68 -11.05 -2.92
CA ILE A 298 -20.51 -10.60 -4.32
C ILE A 298 -21.76 -10.93 -5.15
N TRP A 299 -22.33 -12.13 -4.97
CA TRP A 299 -23.51 -12.53 -5.72
C TRP A 299 -24.75 -11.69 -5.41
N ARG A 300 -24.96 -11.32 -4.14
CA ARG A 300 -26.09 -10.46 -3.74
C ARG A 300 -25.93 -9.04 -4.27
N HIS A 301 -24.73 -8.47 -4.19
CA HIS A 301 -24.46 -7.10 -4.66
C HIS A 301 -24.59 -6.91 -6.18
N HIS A 302 -24.42 -7.96 -6.98
CA HIS A 302 -24.62 -7.89 -8.44
C HIS A 302 -26.08 -8.06 -8.89
N ARG A 303 -27.02 -8.32 -7.96
CA ARG A 303 -28.45 -8.48 -8.28
C ARG A 303 -29.30 -7.25 -7.97
N ASP A 304 -28.77 -6.33 -7.17
CA ASP A 304 -29.38 -5.05 -6.80
C ASP A 304 -28.78 -3.92 -7.65
#